data_AF-A0A0F9L9B7-F1
#
_entry.id   AF-A0A0F9L9B7-F1
#
_cell.length_a   1.000
_cell.length_b   1.000
_cell.length_c   1.000
_cell.angle_alpha   90.00
_cell.angle_beta   90.00
_cell.angle_gamma   90.00
#
_symmetry.space_group_name_H-M   'P 1'
#
loop_
_entity.id
_entity.type
_entity.pdbx_description
1 polymer ?
#
loop_
_entity_poly.entity_id
_entity_poly.type
_entity_poly.pdbx_seq_one_letter_code
_entity_poly.pdbx_strand_id
1 'polypeptide(L)'
;MAFDEVKENISEAEATARSYLDSSRQFYKLKGFKLLMKGVMFFVKIVSVGIMLILSLLFLSISAAFWIGSLLEHPYQGFLIVGGCYLLFGLLIFLFRHSLRKPLLKKFSEFYFDEI
;
A
#
# COMPACT_ATOMS: atom_id res chain seq x y z
N MET A 1 -13.74 -49.05 -35.04
CA MET A 1 -12.80 -48.01 -35.48
C MET A 1 -13.18 -46.62 -34.96
N ALA A 2 -14.45 -46.19 -34.97
CA ALA A 2 -14.82 -44.86 -34.43
C ALA A 2 -14.59 -44.66 -32.91
N PHE A 3 -14.65 -45.73 -32.10
CA PHE A 3 -14.41 -45.64 -30.65
C PHE A 3 -12.93 -45.49 -30.27
N ASP A 4 -12.02 -45.97 -31.12
CA ASP A 4 -10.57 -45.84 -30.89
C ASP A 4 -10.10 -44.41 -31.16
N GLU A 5 -10.60 -43.75 -32.22
CA GLU A 5 -10.30 -42.34 -32.51
C GLU A 5 -10.77 -41.39 -31.39
N VAL A 6 -11.92 -41.66 -30.77
CA VAL A 6 -12.43 -40.84 -29.65
C VAL A 6 -11.54 -41.01 -28.42
N LYS A 7 -11.05 -42.22 -28.16
CA LYS A 7 -10.16 -42.50 -27.03
C LYS A 7 -8.79 -41.87 -27.22
N GLU A 8 -8.29 -41.83 -28.45
CA GLU A 8 -7.02 -41.22 -28.82
C GLU A 8 -7.07 -39.69 -28.70
N ASN A 9 -8.14 -39.04 -29.20
CA ASN A 9 -8.36 -37.59 -29.04
C ASN A 9 -8.50 -37.16 -27.57
N ILE A 10 -9.19 -37.96 -26.74
CA ILE A 10 -9.32 -37.68 -25.31
C ILE A 10 -7.96 -37.81 -24.60
N SER A 11 -7.14 -38.78 -25.01
CA SER A 11 -5.78 -38.95 -24.46
C SER A 11 -4.84 -37.80 -24.87
N GLU A 12 -4.91 -37.31 -26.11
CA GLU A 12 -4.15 -36.14 -26.57
C GLU A 12 -4.61 -34.84 -25.90
N ALA A 13 -5.92 -34.67 -25.69
CA ALA A 13 -6.48 -33.54 -24.97
C ALA A 13 -6.02 -33.51 -23.50
N GLU A 14 -5.97 -34.67 -22.83
CA GLU A 14 -5.45 -34.78 -21.46
C GLU A 14 -3.93 -34.50 -21.39
N ALA A 15 -3.16 -35.01 -22.36
CA ALA A 15 -1.72 -34.76 -22.47
C ALA A 15 -1.41 -33.27 -22.72
N THR A 16 -2.20 -32.60 -23.55
CA THR A 16 -2.10 -31.16 -23.83
C THR A 16 -2.50 -30.35 -22.61
N ALA A 17 -3.58 -30.72 -21.92
CA ALA A 17 -3.99 -30.08 -20.68
C ALA A 17 -2.93 -30.23 -19.58
N ARG A 18 -2.30 -31.40 -19.44
CA ARG A 18 -1.19 -31.62 -18.49
C ARG A 18 0.05 -30.80 -18.84
N SER A 19 0.44 -30.71 -20.11
CA SER A 19 1.62 -29.92 -20.51
C SER A 19 1.40 -28.40 -20.31
N TYR A 20 0.18 -27.91 -20.51
CA TYR A 20 -0.21 -26.54 -20.20
C TYR A 20 -0.20 -26.26 -18.68
N LEU A 21 -0.60 -27.22 -17.85
CA LEU A 21 -0.56 -27.11 -16.39
C LEU A 21 0.87 -27.20 -15.82
N ASP A 22 1.72 -28.06 -16.38
CA ASP A 22 3.12 -28.18 -15.98
C ASP A 22 3.95 -26.96 -16.41
N SER A 23 3.70 -26.40 -17.60
CA SER A 23 4.32 -25.14 -18.06
C SER A 23 3.89 -23.94 -17.21
N SER A 24 2.62 -23.93 -16.76
CA SER A 24 2.09 -22.89 -15.87
C SER A 24 2.80 -22.83 -14.50
N ARG A 25 3.28 -23.96 -13.97
CA ARG A 25 3.96 -24.01 -12.66
C ARG A 25 5.24 -23.16 -12.61
N GLN A 26 6.06 -23.18 -13.66
CA GLN A 26 7.28 -22.37 -13.70
C GLN A 26 6.99 -20.88 -13.95
N PHE A 27 5.96 -20.58 -14.74
CA PHE A 27 5.53 -19.21 -14.99
C PHE A 27 4.90 -18.54 -13.75
N TYR A 28 4.13 -19.27 -12.96
CA TYR A 28 3.54 -18.75 -11.71
C TYR A 28 4.59 -18.50 -10.63
N LYS A 29 5.64 -19.34 -10.56
CA LYS A 29 6.75 -19.13 -9.61
C LYS A 29 7.50 -17.83 -9.90
N LEU A 30 7.76 -17.52 -11.18
CA LEU A 30 8.38 -16.26 -11.59
C LEU A 30 7.43 -15.05 -11.49
N LYS A 31 6.14 -15.21 -11.85
CA LYS A 31 5.14 -14.12 -11.73
C LYS A 31 4.88 -13.76 -10.27
N GLY A 32 4.72 -14.74 -9.39
CA GLY A 32 4.57 -14.53 -7.95
C GLY A 32 5.79 -13.84 -7.35
N PHE A 33 7.00 -14.29 -7.73
CA PHE A 33 8.22 -13.62 -7.30
C PHE A 33 8.34 -12.18 -7.83
N LYS A 34 7.93 -11.94 -9.08
CA LYS A 34 7.90 -10.59 -9.67
C LYS A 34 6.88 -9.69 -8.98
N LEU A 35 5.71 -10.20 -8.60
CA LEU A 35 4.68 -9.45 -7.86
C LEU A 35 5.16 -9.09 -6.46
N LEU A 36 5.78 -10.04 -5.75
CA LEU A 36 6.41 -9.81 -4.45
C LEU A 36 7.52 -8.75 -4.54
N MET A 37 8.44 -8.91 -5.49
CA MET A 37 9.51 -7.94 -5.75
C MET A 37 8.96 -6.55 -6.08
N LYS A 38 7.92 -6.45 -6.90
CA LYS A 38 7.28 -5.17 -7.25
C LYS A 38 6.62 -4.53 -6.03
N GLY A 39 5.95 -5.33 -5.19
CA GLY A 39 5.38 -4.88 -3.92
C GLY A 39 6.46 -4.38 -2.95
N VAL A 40 7.55 -5.13 -2.78
CA VAL A 40 8.70 -4.74 -1.95
C VAL A 40 9.34 -3.46 -2.47
N MET A 41 9.59 -3.35 -3.77
CA MET A 41 10.15 -2.12 -4.35
C MET A 41 9.24 -0.90 -4.15
N PHE A 42 7.92 -1.09 -4.27
CA PHE A 42 6.96 -0.02 -4.00
C PHE A 42 6.97 0.39 -2.53
N PHE A 43 6.98 -0.58 -1.61
CA PHE A 43 7.11 -0.36 -0.18
C PHE A 43 8.39 0.39 0.17
N VAL A 44 9.54 -0.04 -0.35
CA VAL A 44 10.84 0.60 -0.13
C VAL A 44 10.81 2.04 -0.64
N LYS A 45 10.21 2.31 -1.80
CA LYS A 45 10.10 3.66 -2.35
C LYS A 45 9.23 4.57 -1.48
N ILE A 46 8.08 4.08 -1.01
CA ILE A 46 7.20 4.81 -0.09
C ILE A 46 7.88 5.08 1.25
N VAL A 47 8.53 4.07 1.83
CA VAL A 47 9.22 4.19 3.11
C VAL A 47 10.38 5.18 2.99
N SER A 48 11.16 5.10 1.92
CA SER A 48 12.29 6.01 1.68
C SER A 48 11.83 7.47 1.61
N VAL A 49 10.80 7.78 0.80
CA VAL A 49 10.24 9.13 0.71
C VAL A 49 9.54 9.54 2.01
N GLY A 50 8.85 8.60 2.66
CA GLY A 50 8.12 8.81 3.90
C GLY A 50 9.04 9.22 5.04
N ILE A 51 10.20 8.57 5.18
CA ILE A 51 11.21 8.94 6.19
C ILE A 51 11.71 10.37 5.95
N MET A 52 12.06 10.71 4.71
CA MET A 52 12.48 12.07 4.35
C MET A 52 11.43 13.13 4.69
N LEU A 53 10.16 12.85 4.38
CA LEU A 53 9.05 13.74 4.71
C LEU A 53 8.82 13.88 6.21
N ILE A 54 8.80 12.77 6.95
CA ILE A 54 8.61 12.78 8.40
C ILE A 54 9.73 13.59 9.07
N LEU A 55 10.98 13.38 8.63
CA LEU A 55 12.11 14.11 9.17
C LEU A 55 11.99 15.61 8.85
N SER A 56 11.65 15.97 7.62
CA SER A 56 11.41 17.37 7.23
C SER A 56 10.30 18.03 8.05
N LEU A 57 9.18 17.33 8.26
CA LEU A 57 8.08 17.81 9.11
C LEU A 57 8.51 17.99 10.57
N LEU A 58 9.35 17.09 11.10
CA LEU A 58 9.85 17.15 12.47
C LEU A 58 10.70 18.42 12.64
N PHE A 59 11.63 18.67 11.73
CA PHE A 59 12.43 19.90 11.72
C PHE A 59 11.55 21.16 11.59
N LEU A 60 10.55 21.15 10.71
CA LEU A 60 9.60 22.25 10.56
C LEU A 60 8.84 22.51 11.87
N SER A 61 8.41 21.44 12.53
CA SER A 61 7.66 21.50 13.79
C SER A 61 8.49 22.11 14.92
N ILE A 62 9.75 21.66 15.05
CA ILE A 62 10.70 22.24 16.00
C ILE A 62 10.94 23.72 15.68
N SER A 63 11.18 24.05 14.41
CA SER A 63 11.39 25.43 13.98
C SER A 63 10.19 26.33 14.31
N ALA A 64 8.97 25.87 14.04
CA ALA A 64 7.75 26.60 14.38
C ALA A 64 7.60 26.78 15.90
N ALA A 65 7.90 25.76 16.70
CA ALA A 65 7.87 25.84 18.16
C ALA A 65 8.86 26.87 18.70
N PHE A 66 10.09 26.89 18.16
CA PHE A 66 11.11 27.87 18.55
C PHE A 66 10.75 29.29 18.08
N TRP A 67 10.20 29.46 16.88
CA TRP A 67 9.80 30.77 16.37
C TRP A 67 8.65 31.37 17.18
N ILE A 68 7.61 30.57 17.48
CA ILE A 68 6.52 31.02 18.34
C ILE A 68 7.02 31.25 19.77
N GLY A 69 7.90 30.38 20.27
CA GLY A 69 8.50 30.51 21.60
C GLY A 69 9.37 31.76 21.76
N SER A 70 10.06 32.21 20.71
CA SER A 70 10.88 33.44 20.76
C SER A 70 10.03 34.71 20.71
N LEU A 71 8.91 34.69 20.00
CA LEU A 71 7.93 35.79 19.98
C LEU A 71 7.25 36.01 21.35
N LEU A 72 7.09 34.94 22.13
CA LEU A 72 6.45 34.97 23.45
C LEU A 72 7.47 35.02 24.61
N GLU A 73 8.77 35.25 24.31
CA GLU A 73 9.90 35.29 25.26
C GLU A 73 10.12 34.02 26.10
N HIS A 74 9.32 32.98 25.83
CA HIS A 74 9.19 31.80 26.66
C HIS A 74 9.00 30.54 25.81
N PRO A 75 10.00 29.63 25.76
CA PRO A 75 9.98 28.48 24.87
C PRO A 75 8.83 27.50 25.17
N TYR A 76 8.38 27.42 26.41
CA TYR A 76 7.28 26.55 26.84
C TYR A 76 5.94 26.89 26.17
N GLN A 77 5.69 28.18 25.87
CA GLN A 77 4.43 28.59 25.23
C GLN A 77 4.40 28.20 23.75
N GLY A 78 5.54 28.22 23.06
CA GLY A 78 5.68 27.74 21.68
C GLY A 78 5.35 26.25 21.54
N PHE A 79 5.86 25.42 22.45
CA PHE A 79 5.53 23.99 22.48
C PHE A 79 4.05 23.74 22.82
N LEU A 80 3.43 24.56 23.67
CA LEU A 80 2.03 24.43 24.05
C LEU A 80 1.10 24.72 22.86
N ILE A 81 1.39 25.77 22.08
CA ILE A 81 0.63 26.12 20.87
C ILE A 81 0.79 25.04 19.79
N VAL A 82 2.02 24.59 19.53
CA VAL A 82 2.28 23.54 18.54
C VAL A 82 1.64 22.22 18.96
N GLY A 83 1.73 21.84 20.24
CA GLY A 83 1.08 20.67 20.80
C GLY A 83 -0.45 20.74 20.71
N GLY A 84 -1.04 21.91 20.98
CA GLY A 84 -2.47 22.17 20.78
C GLY A 84 -2.89 22.03 19.32
N CYS A 85 -2.06 22.51 18.39
CA CYS A 85 -2.29 22.35 16.96
C CYS A 85 -2.26 20.86 16.55
N TYR A 86 -1.30 20.07 17.03
CA TYR A 86 -1.28 18.62 16.81
C TYR A 86 -2.50 17.91 17.41
N LEU A 87 -2.97 18.34 18.58
CA LEU A 87 -4.20 17.84 19.20
C LEU A 87 -5.43 18.13 18.33
N LEU A 88 -5.52 19.35 17.79
CA LEU A 88 -6.58 19.73 16.85
C LEU A 88 -6.51 18.91 15.56
N PHE A 89 -5.33 18.71 14.97
CA PHE A 89 -5.14 17.82 13.82
C PHE A 89 -5.55 16.38 14.15
N GLY A 90 -5.16 15.87 15.30
CA GLY A 90 -5.55 14.54 15.78
C GLY A 90 -7.06 14.40 15.95
N LEU A 91 -7.71 15.42 16.51
CA LEU A 91 -9.18 15.49 16.65
C LEU A 91 -9.86 15.57 15.28
N LEU A 92 -9.32 16.37 14.34
CA LEU A 92 -9.82 16.45 12.97
C LEU A 92 -9.76 15.09 12.29
N ILE A 93 -8.64 14.38 12.40
CA ILE A 93 -8.45 13.03 11.86
C ILE A 93 -9.42 12.05 12.54
N PHE A 94 -9.62 12.16 13.86
CA PHE A 94 -10.57 11.31 14.59
C PHE A 94 -12.02 11.54 14.13
N LEU A 95 -12.41 12.79 13.87
CA LEU A 95 -13.74 13.12 13.37
C LEU A 95 -13.90 12.68 11.90
N PHE A 96 -12.88 12.93 11.07
CA PHE A 96 -12.81 12.45 9.70
C PHE A 96 -12.71 10.94 9.61
N ARG A 97 -12.26 10.20 10.64
CA ARG A 97 -12.27 8.73 10.66
C ARG A 97 -13.67 8.18 10.35
N HIS A 98 -14.72 8.88 10.76
CA HIS A 98 -16.08 8.48 10.42
C HIS A 98 -16.43 8.74 8.94
N SER A 99 -15.92 9.83 8.37
CA SER A 99 -16.16 10.22 6.96
C SER A 99 -15.28 9.44 5.98
N LEU A 100 -14.01 9.18 6.32
CA LEU A 100 -12.99 8.52 5.51
C LEU A 100 -13.21 7.00 5.40
N ARG A 101 -13.96 6.37 6.31
CA ARG A 101 -14.36 4.96 6.18
C ARG A 101 -15.14 4.68 4.90
N LYS A 102 -15.98 5.60 4.43
CA LYS A 102 -16.80 5.38 3.22
C LYS A 102 -15.98 5.44 1.91
N PRO A 103 -15.12 6.45 1.66
CA PRO A 103 -14.33 6.52 0.43
C PRO A 103 -13.07 5.63 0.45
N LEU A 104 -12.43 5.40 1.60
CA LEU A 104 -11.26 4.50 1.65
C LEU A 104 -11.65 3.06 1.35
N LEU A 105 -12.76 2.56 1.92
CA LEU A 105 -13.23 1.20 1.64
C LEU A 105 -13.69 1.05 0.18
N LYS A 106 -14.27 2.11 -0.42
CA LYS A 106 -14.68 2.11 -1.83
C LYS A 106 -13.46 2.06 -2.78
N LYS A 107 -12.42 2.88 -2.53
CA LYS A 107 -11.17 2.86 -3.31
C LYS A 107 -10.38 1.57 -3.13
N PHE A 108 -10.31 1.02 -1.92
CA PHE A 108 -9.64 -0.27 -1.69
C PHE A 108 -10.42 -1.44 -2.30
N SER A 109 -11.76 -1.37 -2.32
CA SER A 109 -12.59 -2.39 -2.97
C SER A 109 -12.41 -2.40 -4.49
N GLU A 110 -12.39 -1.24 -5.16
CA GLU A 110 -12.09 -1.19 -6.61
C GLU A 110 -10.66 -1.66 -6.91
N PHE A 111 -9.67 -1.24 -6.12
CA PHE A 111 -8.28 -1.63 -6.37
C PHE A 111 -8.00 -3.12 -6.14
N TYR A 112 -8.78 -3.80 -5.29
CA TYR A 112 -8.61 -5.22 -4.98
C TYR A 112 -9.46 -6.14 -5.88
N PHE A 113 -10.63 -5.67 -6.35
CA PHE A 113 -11.50 -6.47 -7.23
C PHE A 113 -11.23 -6.32 -8.73
N ASP A 114 -10.48 -5.30 -9.15
CA ASP A 114 -10.03 -5.16 -10.55
C ASP A 114 -8.80 -6.04 -10.86
N GLU A 115 -8.17 -6.61 -9.83
CA GLU A 115 -6.97 -7.46 -9.93
C GLU A 115 -7.27 -8.98 -9.74
N ILE A 116 -8.54 -9.37 -9.58
CA ILE A 116 -9.04 -10.77 -9.58
C ILE A 116 -9.77 -11.05 -10.89
#